data_AF-A0A1C5KYQ9-F1
#
_entry.id   AF-A0A1C5KYQ9-F1
#
_cell.length_a   1.000
_cell.length_b   1.000
_cell.length_c   1.000
_cell.angle_alpha   90.00
_cell.angle_beta   90.00
_cell.angle_gamma   90.00
#
_symmetry.space_group_name_H-M   'P 1'
#
loop_
_entity.id
_entity.type
_entity.pdbx_description
1 polymer ?
#
loop_
_entity_poly.entity_id
_entity_poly.type
_entity_poly.pdbx_seq_one_letter_code
_entity_poly.pdbx_strand_id
1 'polypeptide(L)'
;MKYTEWKEGKKAEGILAACTSLAQKIGAAIAMFLTGAVLQAFGYVGGQAVQSQSALNAIYGMYIILPIIIMAGAFICMYCYKLDNKLPQIEEELEERRAKKID
;
A
#
# COMPACT_ATOMS: atom_id res chain seq x y z
N MET A 1 14.91 -2.87 2.75
CA MET A 1 15.96 -2.68 1.72
C MET A 1 17.32 -3.19 2.19
N LYS A 2 17.83 -2.78 3.36
CA LYS A 2 19.06 -3.35 3.97
C LYS A 2 18.92 -4.83 4.41
N TYR A 3 17.73 -5.26 4.83
CA TYR A 3 17.48 -6.61 5.34
C TYR A 3 17.57 -7.74 4.28
N THR A 4 17.17 -7.47 3.04
CA THR A 4 17.27 -8.42 1.91
C THR A 4 18.71 -8.63 1.45
N GLU A 5 19.54 -7.58 1.53
CA GLU A 5 20.98 -7.64 1.28
C GLU A 5 21.72 -8.39 2.40
N TRP A 6 21.30 -8.19 3.66
CA TRP A 6 21.87 -8.86 4.84
C TRP A 6 21.58 -10.37 4.89
N LYS A 7 20.40 -10.82 4.45
CA LYS A 7 19.97 -12.22 4.57
C LYS A 7 20.32 -13.11 3.38
N GLU A 8 20.27 -12.59 2.15
CA GLU A 8 20.38 -13.44 0.94
C GLU A 8 21.56 -13.13 0.03
N GLY A 9 22.35 -12.07 0.30
CA GLY A 9 23.58 -11.76 -0.43
C GLY A 9 23.42 -11.46 -1.93
N LYS A 10 22.18 -11.37 -2.43
CA LYS A 10 21.85 -11.06 -3.84
C LYS A 10 20.85 -9.91 -3.89
N LYS A 11 21.06 -8.99 -4.83
CA LYS A 11 20.13 -7.88 -5.13
C LYS A 11 18.89 -8.41 -5.85
N ALA A 12 17.92 -8.92 -5.09
CA ALA A 12 16.58 -9.26 -5.59
C ALA A 12 15.67 -8.02 -5.76
N GLU A 13 16.27 -6.83 -5.91
CA GLU A 13 15.61 -5.53 -6.01
C GLU A 13 14.63 -5.48 -7.19
N GLY A 14 15.04 -6.02 -8.35
CA GLY A 14 14.23 -6.01 -9.58
C GLY A 14 12.96 -6.85 -9.46
N ILE A 15 13.05 -8.03 -8.86
CA ILE A 15 11.89 -8.93 -8.71
C ILE A 15 10.90 -8.38 -7.68
N LEU A 16 11.40 -7.85 -6.54
CA LEU A 16 10.53 -7.25 -5.53
C LEU A 16 9.81 -6.00 -6.05
N ALA A 17 10.53 -5.12 -6.76
CA ALA A 17 9.92 -3.94 -7.38
C ALA A 17 8.88 -4.34 -8.45
N ALA A 18 9.17 -5.35 -9.26
CA ALA A 18 8.24 -5.87 -10.27
C ALA A 18 6.98 -6.49 -9.63
N CYS A 19 7.13 -7.33 -8.61
CA CYS A 19 6.00 -7.92 -7.88
C CYS A 19 5.14 -6.85 -7.21
N THR A 20 5.74 -5.85 -6.59
CA THR A 20 5.01 -4.73 -5.97
C THR A 20 4.21 -3.95 -7.01
N SER A 21 4.84 -3.63 -8.14
CA SER A 21 4.19 -2.91 -9.23
C SER A 21 3.05 -3.72 -9.86
N LEU A 22 3.21 -5.03 -10.00
CA LEU A 22 2.17 -5.92 -10.51
C LEU A 22 0.98 -5.98 -9.54
N ALA A 23 1.25 -6.18 -8.24
CA ALA A 23 0.23 -6.17 -7.21
C ALA A 23 -0.54 -4.84 -7.17
N GLN A 24 0.16 -3.71 -7.33
CA GLN A 24 -0.48 -2.39 -7.44
C GLN A 24 -1.41 -2.30 -8.65
N LYS A 25 -0.97 -2.76 -9.82
CA LYS A 25 -1.79 -2.73 -11.05
C LYS A 25 -3.06 -3.58 -10.90
N ILE A 26 -2.93 -4.79 -10.36
CA ILE A 26 -4.07 -5.69 -10.13
C ILE A 26 -5.02 -5.09 -9.10
N GLY A 27 -4.49 -4.58 -7.99
CA GLY A 27 -5.29 -3.91 -6.96
C GLY A 27 -6.04 -2.70 -7.51
N ALA A 28 -5.39 -1.86 -8.32
CA ALA A 28 -6.01 -0.71 -8.96
C ALA A 28 -7.14 -1.12 -9.93
N ALA A 29 -6.94 -2.18 -10.72
CA ALA A 29 -7.96 -2.68 -11.64
C ALA A 29 -9.21 -3.18 -10.89
N ILE A 30 -9.00 -3.95 -9.82
CA ILE A 30 -10.10 -4.43 -8.97
C ILE A 30 -10.81 -3.26 -8.29
N ALA A 31 -10.07 -2.30 -7.76
CA ALA A 31 -10.65 -1.11 -7.12
C ALA A 31 -11.51 -0.29 -8.09
N MET A 32 -11.03 -0.06 -9.32
CA MET A 32 -11.80 0.65 -10.35
C MET A 32 -13.07 -0.10 -10.73
N PHE A 33 -12.99 -1.42 -10.90
CA PHE A 33 -14.16 -2.25 -11.20
C PHE A 33 -15.22 -2.18 -10.09
N LEU A 34 -14.80 -2.37 -8.84
CA LEU A 34 -15.71 -2.31 -7.69
C LEU A 34 -16.32 -0.92 -7.52
N THR A 35 -15.53 0.14 -7.72
CA THR A 35 -16.01 1.52 -7.69
C THR A 35 -17.11 1.72 -8.73
N GLY A 36 -16.86 1.35 -9.99
CA GLY A 36 -17.86 1.43 -11.05
C GLY A 36 -19.13 0.62 -10.76
N ALA A 37 -18.99 -0.61 -10.25
CA ALA A 37 -20.11 -1.47 -9.89
C ALA A 37 -20.99 -0.87 -8.79
N VAL A 38 -20.38 -0.29 -7.75
CA VAL A 38 -21.12 0.37 -6.66
C VAL A 38 -21.79 1.64 -7.18
N LEU A 39 -21.11 2.49 -7.92
CA LEU A 39 -21.73 3.68 -8.50
C LEU A 39 -22.95 3.32 -9.36
N GLN A 40 -22.84 2.28 -10.19
CA GLN A 40 -23.96 1.80 -11.00
C GLN A 40 -25.10 1.25 -10.14
N ALA A 41 -24.80 0.47 -9.09
CA ALA A 41 -25.80 -0.07 -8.17
C ALA A 41 -26.57 1.02 -7.40
N PHE A 42 -25.93 2.16 -7.11
CA PHE A 42 -26.54 3.30 -6.43
C PHE A 42 -27.19 4.32 -7.39
N GLY A 43 -27.27 3.98 -8.68
CA GLY A 43 -27.99 4.76 -9.69
C GLY A 43 -27.23 5.98 -10.20
N TYR A 44 -25.90 5.93 -10.21
CA TYR A 44 -25.07 6.99 -10.81
C TYR A 44 -25.28 7.06 -12.33
N VAL A 45 -25.63 8.25 -12.83
CA VAL A 45 -25.82 8.51 -14.27
C VAL A 45 -24.87 9.60 -14.73
N GLY A 46 -23.75 9.21 -15.35
CA GLY A 46 -22.77 10.17 -15.86
C GLY A 46 -23.39 11.17 -16.83
N GLY A 47 -23.13 12.47 -16.61
CA GLY A 47 -23.59 13.55 -17.51
C GLY A 47 -24.93 14.20 -17.15
N GLN A 48 -25.65 13.72 -16.13
CA GLN A 48 -26.80 14.44 -15.57
C GLN A 48 -26.34 15.63 -14.72
N ALA A 49 -27.00 16.79 -14.89
CA ALA A 49 -26.70 18.01 -14.13
C ALA A 49 -26.96 17.87 -12.62
N VAL A 50 -27.88 16.98 -12.23
CA VAL A 50 -28.20 16.67 -10.84
C VAL A 50 -28.19 15.16 -10.65
N GLN A 51 -27.35 14.66 -9.73
CA GLN A 51 -27.33 13.24 -9.35
C GLN A 51 -28.34 12.95 -8.24
N SER A 52 -28.80 11.69 -8.15
CA SER A 52 -29.63 11.25 -7.04
C SER A 52 -28.86 11.35 -5.71
N GLN A 53 -29.56 11.63 -4.61
CA GLN A 53 -28.95 11.69 -3.28
C GLN A 53 -28.25 10.37 -2.90
N SER A 54 -28.77 9.24 -3.39
CA SER A 54 -28.18 7.91 -3.23
C SER A 54 -26.80 7.80 -3.88
N ALA A 55 -26.66 8.27 -5.12
CA ALA A 55 -25.39 8.27 -5.84
C ALA A 55 -24.36 9.21 -5.20
N LEU A 56 -24.80 10.38 -4.71
CA LEU A 56 -23.93 11.31 -3.96
C LEU A 56 -23.43 10.68 -2.66
N ASN A 57 -24.30 10.02 -1.90
CA ASN A 57 -23.91 9.35 -0.67
C ASN A 57 -22.89 8.22 -0.93
N ALA A 58 -23.05 7.47 -2.03
CA ALA A 58 -22.08 6.46 -2.43
C ALA A 58 -20.70 7.07 -2.76
N ILE A 59 -20.67 8.19 -3.49
CA ILE A 59 -19.43 8.93 -3.80
C ILE A 59 -18.75 9.40 -2.51
N TYR A 60 -19.50 10.05 -1.60
CA TYR A 60 -18.95 10.49 -0.32
C TYR A 60 -18.43 9.33 0.53
N GLY A 61 -19.15 8.20 0.56
CA GLY A 61 -18.70 7.00 1.26
C GLY A 61 -17.35 6.48 0.71
N MET A 62 -17.20 6.45 -0.61
CA MET A 62 -15.98 5.96 -1.26
C MET A 62 -14.80 6.91 -1.15
N TYR A 63 -15.03 8.23 -1.19
CA TYR A 63 -13.95 9.22 -1.15
C TYR A 63 -13.59 9.70 0.25
N ILE A 64 -14.46 9.52 1.25
CA ILE A 64 -14.22 9.98 2.62
C ILE A 64 -14.08 8.79 3.57
N ILE A 65 -15.12 7.95 3.69
CA ILE A 65 -15.15 6.88 4.69
C ILE A 65 -14.12 5.79 4.40
N LEU A 66 -14.02 5.35 3.14
CA LEU A 66 -13.08 4.31 2.73
C LEU A 66 -11.61 4.67 3.02
N PRO A 67 -11.08 5.85 2.60
CA PRO A 67 -9.71 6.21 2.94
C PRO A 67 -9.48 6.41 4.44
N ILE A 68 -10.46 6.89 5.20
CA ILE A 68 -10.37 6.99 6.66
C ILE A 68 -10.18 5.59 7.29
N ILE A 69 -10.96 4.59 6.87
CA ILE A 69 -10.84 3.22 7.37
C ILE A 69 -9.46 2.63 7.03
N ILE A 70 -8.98 2.84 5.80
CA ILE A 70 -7.66 2.38 5.37
C ILE A 70 -6.55 3.04 6.19
N MET A 71 -6.63 4.36 6.41
CA MET A 71 -5.66 5.08 7.25
C MET A 71 -5.71 4.60 8.71
N ALA A 72 -6.90 4.39 9.27
CA ALA A 72 -7.05 3.88 10.63
C ALA A 72 -6.42 2.48 10.77
N GLY A 73 -6.67 1.60 9.79
CA GLY A 73 -6.05 0.27 9.72
C GLY A 73 -4.52 0.36 9.60
N ALA A 74 -4.01 1.24 8.75
CA ALA A 74 -2.57 1.46 8.61
C ALA A 74 -1.95 1.99 9.93
N PHE A 75 -2.65 2.88 10.62
CA PHE A 75 -2.21 3.41 11.91
C PHE A 75 -2.16 2.32 12.98
N ILE A 76 -3.17 1.44 13.05
CA ILE A 76 -3.17 0.28 13.96
C ILE A 76 -2.03 -0.68 13.62
N CYS A 77 -1.83 -0.98 12.33
CA CYS A 77 -0.72 -1.83 11.88
C CYS A 77 0.62 -1.24 12.27
N MET A 78 0.79 0.08 12.13
CA MET A 78 2.01 0.80 12.52
C MET A 78 2.22 0.79 14.03
N TYR A 79 1.17 1.01 14.83
CA TYR A 79 1.22 0.95 16.28
C TYR A 79 1.56 -0.46 16.80
N CYS A 80 1.07 -1.50 16.13
CA CYS A 80 1.41 -2.89 16.43
C CYS A 80 2.76 -3.35 15.84
N TYR A 81 3.38 -2.53 14.98
CA TYR A 81 4.63 -2.87 14.29
C TYR A 81 5.84 -2.67 15.21
N LYS A 82 6.24 -3.72 15.92
CA LYS A 82 7.48 -3.79 16.71
C LYS A 82 8.77 -3.88 15.87
N LEU A 83 8.78 -3.39 14.63
CA LEU A 83 9.93 -3.53 13.72
C LEU A 83 10.96 -2.40 13.91
N ASP A 84 10.55 -1.21 14.34
CA ASP A 84 11.47 -0.07 14.57
C ASP A 84 12.57 -0.40 15.58
N ASN A 85 12.31 -1.29 16.56
CA ASN A 85 13.31 -1.69 17.54
C ASN A 85 14.43 -2.60 16.98
N LYS A 86 14.28 -3.18 15.79
CA LYS A 86 15.30 -4.06 15.18
C LYS A 86 16.08 -3.42 14.03
N LEU A 87 15.60 -2.30 13.49
CA LEU A 87 16.29 -1.53 12.45
C LEU A 87 17.71 -1.06 12.86
N PRO A 88 17.94 -0.50 14.07
CA PRO A 88 19.28 -0.04 14.44
C PRO A 88 20.30 -1.19 14.56
N GLN A 89 19.91 -2.36 15.07
CA GLN A 89 20.78 -3.53 15.16
C GLN A 89 21.21 -4.06 13.78
N ILE A 90 20.32 -3.99 12.78
CA ILE A 90 20.62 -4.44 11.41
C ILE A 90 21.57 -3.47 10.71
N GLU A 91 21.50 -2.17 11.01
CA GLU A 91 22.42 -1.17 10.45
C GLU A 91 23.83 -1.32 11.02
N GLU A 92 23.95 -1.54 12.34
CA GLU A 92 25.23 -1.74 13.03
C GLU A 92 25.95 -3.01 12.53
N GLU A 93 25.23 -4.14 12.40
CA GLU A 93 25.79 -5.39 11.87
C GLU A 93 26.21 -5.31 10.38
N LEU A 94 25.55 -4.46 9.59
CA LEU A 94 25.89 -4.25 8.17
C LEU A 94 27.14 -3.39 8.00
N GLU A 95 27.38 -2.44 8.90
CA GLU A 95 28.60 -1.61 8.90
C GLU A 95 29.82 -2.43 9.31
N GLU A 96 29.71 -3.27 10.35
CA GLU A 96 30.81 -4.17 10.74
C GLU A 96 31.21 -5.13 9.61
N ARG A 97 30.23 -5.69 8.89
CA ARG A 97 30.50 -6.59 7.75
C ARG A 97 31.11 -5.88 6.55
N ARG A 98 30.85 -4.58 6.36
CA ARG A 98 31.49 -3.76 5.31
C ARG A 98 32.92 -3.38 5.69
N ALA A 99 33.16 -3.05 6.96
CA ALA A 99 34.51 -2.76 7.46
C ALA A 99 35.44 -3.98 7.34
N LYS A 100 34.93 -5.18 7.62
CA LYS A 100 35.71 -6.44 7.55
C LYS A 100 36.04 -6.93 6.14
N LYS A 101 35.48 -6.30 5.10
CA LYS A 101 35.65 -6.70 3.69
C LYS A 101 36.67 -5.83 2.94
N ILE A 102 37.28 -4.86 3.63
CA ILE A 102 38.25 -3.90 3.08
C ILE A 102 39.72 -4.32 3.38
N ASP A 103 39.95 -5.41 4.11
CA ASP A 103 41.25 -6.07 4.26
C ASP A 103 41.44 -7.24 3.28
#